data_AF-A0A920VFG6-F1
#
_entry.id   AF-A0A920VFG6-F1
#
_cell.length_a   1.000
_cell.length_b   1.000
_cell.length_c   1.000
_cell.angle_alpha   90.00
_cell.angle_beta   90.00
_cell.angle_gamma   90.00
#
_symmetry.space_group_name_H-M   'P 1'
#
loop_
_entity.id
_entity.type
_entity.pdbx_description
1 polymer ?
#
loop_
_entity_poly.entity_id
_entity_poly.type
_entity_poly.pdbx_seq_one_letter_code
_entity_poly.pdbx_strand_id
1 'polypeptide(L)'
;MIKLGFVLNKQILKLLPGQLTSGEVGVEFGSSRRYGPFPLWVGVFVLLGLALAIFHYAFYVRLSDWSQGKEDARFDRPWERLWGALLISLGQQKVLQRVKYGDYAGIGHATIFWGFLTFMLSYVIFIFVASVNSGFPEWLLPETGVMVYSRYLDVLAAVLAVVLVWAFVRRWVLTPRRLSYDLTRHSDALIIVLLIMGLMISTILTHAFWVAEGGHGPEADVWIGKALGGCSQI
;
A
#
# COMPACT_ATOMS: atom_id res chain seq x y z
N MET A 1 -3.46 -11.82 0.24
CA MET A 1 -3.98 -12.15 -1.11
C MET A 1 -2.94 -12.84 -2.02
N ILE A 2 -1.73 -12.29 -2.23
CA ILE A 2 -0.68 -12.97 -3.03
C ILE A 2 0.00 -14.14 -2.29
N LYS A 3 0.20 -14.02 -0.97
CA LYS A 3 0.56 -15.17 -0.11
C LYS A 3 -0.49 -16.28 -0.15
N LEU A 4 -1.78 -15.96 -0.23
CA LEU A 4 -2.88 -16.94 -0.28
C LEU A 4 -2.84 -17.77 -1.57
N GLY A 5 -2.62 -17.11 -2.73
CA GLY A 5 -2.42 -17.78 -4.01
C GLY A 5 -1.15 -18.64 -4.06
N PHE A 6 -0.10 -18.25 -3.35
CA PHE A 6 1.17 -18.98 -3.33
C PHE A 6 1.19 -20.16 -2.33
N VAL A 7 0.53 -20.01 -1.18
CA VAL A 7 0.36 -21.08 -0.17
C VAL A 7 -0.51 -22.21 -0.71
N LEU A 8 -1.59 -21.90 -1.44
CA LEU A 8 -2.40 -22.91 -2.12
C LEU A 8 -1.57 -23.74 -3.13
N ASN A 9 -0.65 -23.09 -3.86
CA ASN A 9 0.20 -23.79 -4.84
C ASN A 9 1.18 -24.77 -4.17
N LYS A 10 1.78 -24.39 -3.03
CA LYS A 10 2.67 -25.28 -2.26
C LYS A 10 1.95 -26.47 -1.62
N GLN A 11 0.68 -26.32 -1.22
CA GLN A 11 -0.13 -27.44 -0.71
C GLN A 11 -0.52 -28.42 -1.82
N ILE A 12 -0.89 -27.92 -3.00
CA ILE A 12 -1.23 -28.76 -4.16
C ILE A 12 -0.03 -29.60 -4.62
N LEU A 13 1.19 -29.03 -4.62
CA LEU A 13 2.40 -29.78 -5.01
C LEU A 13 2.85 -30.83 -3.97
N LYS A 14 2.50 -30.66 -2.68
CA LYS A 14 2.82 -31.63 -1.61
C LYS A 14 1.83 -32.81 -1.53
N LEU A 15 0.66 -32.69 -2.16
CA LEU A 15 -0.38 -33.73 -2.18
C LEU A 15 -0.22 -34.74 -3.33
N LEU A 16 0.89 -34.68 -4.06
CA LEU A 16 1.22 -35.61 -5.15
C LEU A 16 2.40 -36.54 -4.84
N PRO A 17 2.40 -37.32 -3.73
CA PRO A 17 3.11 -38.59 -3.71
C PRO A 17 2.21 -39.68 -4.31
N GLY A 18 2.74 -40.41 -5.29
CA GLY A 18 1.97 -41.27 -6.17
C GLY A 18 1.05 -42.30 -5.50
N GLN A 19 -0.15 -42.43 -6.06
CA GLN A 19 -0.97 -43.64 -6.06
C GLN A 19 -1.82 -43.63 -7.34
N LEU A 20 -1.33 -44.25 -8.41
CA LEU A 20 -2.19 -44.75 -9.47
C LEU A 20 -2.68 -46.13 -9.03
N THR A 21 -3.88 -46.22 -8.49
CA THR A 21 -4.65 -47.47 -8.51
C THR A 21 -6.08 -47.18 -8.97
N SER A 22 -6.47 -47.93 -9.99
CA SER A 22 -7.77 -47.95 -10.65
C SER A 22 -8.86 -48.55 -9.76
N GLY A 23 -10.00 -47.87 -9.61
CA GLY A 23 -11.21 -48.45 -9.04
C GLY A 23 -12.08 -47.47 -8.25
N GLU A 24 -13.10 -46.93 -8.91
CA GLU A 24 -14.42 -46.49 -8.40
C GLU A 24 -14.53 -46.00 -6.95
N VAL A 25 -14.75 -44.68 -6.75
CA VAL A 25 -15.92 -44.11 -6.04
C VAL A 25 -16.08 -42.66 -6.51
N GLY A 26 -17.19 -42.38 -7.17
CA GLY A 26 -17.60 -41.02 -7.49
C GLY A 26 -17.96 -40.25 -6.23
N VAL A 27 -17.23 -39.18 -5.96
CA VAL A 27 -17.70 -38.04 -5.16
C VAL A 27 -17.50 -36.82 -6.04
N GLU A 28 -18.61 -36.23 -6.48
CA GLU A 28 -18.65 -34.95 -7.16
C GLU A 28 -17.98 -33.88 -6.28
N PHE A 29 -16.72 -33.55 -6.59
CA PHE A 29 -16.21 -32.22 -6.25
C PHE A 29 -16.63 -31.30 -7.38
N GLY A 30 -17.72 -30.56 -7.15
CA GLY A 30 -18.18 -29.47 -8.00
C GLY A 30 -17.02 -28.54 -8.35
N SER A 31 -16.45 -28.76 -9.53
CA SER A 31 -15.30 -28.07 -10.11
C SER A 31 -15.72 -26.78 -10.80
N SER A 32 -16.61 -26.01 -10.15
CA SER A 32 -17.22 -24.83 -10.74
C SER A 32 -16.91 -23.52 -10.00
N ARG A 33 -15.77 -23.44 -9.28
CA ARG A 33 -15.08 -22.14 -9.19
C ARG A 33 -14.22 -21.95 -10.43
N ARG A 34 -14.91 -21.68 -11.55
CA ARG A 34 -14.27 -21.10 -12.74
C ARG A 34 -13.80 -19.69 -12.38
N TYR A 35 -12.60 -19.58 -11.83
CA TYR A 35 -11.77 -18.42 -12.14
C TYR A 35 -11.74 -18.34 -13.68
N GLY A 36 -11.92 -17.15 -14.26
CA GLY A 36 -11.98 -16.98 -15.72
C GLY A 36 -10.76 -17.58 -16.44
N PRO A 37 -10.68 -17.49 -17.78
CA PRO A 37 -9.59 -18.12 -18.55
C PRO A 37 -8.17 -17.68 -18.12
N PHE A 38 -8.06 -16.59 -17.34
CA PHE A 38 -6.80 -16.07 -16.83
C PHE A 38 -6.75 -16.10 -15.29
N PRO A 39 -5.64 -16.58 -14.69
CA PRO A 39 -5.41 -16.47 -13.26
C PRO A 39 -5.36 -15.00 -12.82
N LEU A 40 -5.97 -14.68 -11.67
CA LEU A 40 -6.03 -13.31 -11.13
C LEU A 40 -4.65 -12.64 -10.99
N TRP A 41 -3.61 -13.41 -10.65
CA TRP A 41 -2.25 -12.88 -10.51
C TRP A 41 -1.69 -12.33 -11.84
N VAL A 42 -2.05 -12.94 -12.97
CA VAL A 42 -1.65 -12.45 -14.31
C VAL A 42 -2.25 -11.06 -14.54
N GLY A 43 -3.54 -10.90 -14.24
CA GLY A 43 -4.22 -9.60 -14.35
C GLY A 43 -3.55 -8.51 -13.49
N VAL A 44 -3.18 -8.85 -12.25
CA VAL A 44 -2.49 -7.91 -11.34
C VAL A 44 -1.15 -7.45 -11.91
N PHE A 45 -0.31 -8.36 -12.39
CA PHE A 45 1.01 -7.98 -12.93
C PHE A 45 0.91 -7.23 -14.26
N VAL A 46 -0.06 -7.56 -15.12
CA VAL A 46 -0.31 -6.83 -16.37
C VAL A 46 -0.76 -5.40 -16.07
N LEU A 47 -1.72 -5.23 -15.16
CA LEU A 47 -2.20 -3.90 -14.76
C LEU A 47 -1.10 -3.09 -14.07
N LEU A 48 -0.29 -3.71 -13.21
CA LEU A 48 0.86 -3.07 -12.60
C LEU A 48 1.88 -2.63 -13.65
N GLY A 49 2.21 -3.49 -14.62
CA GLY A 49 3.13 -3.17 -15.71
C GLY A 49 2.64 -1.99 -16.55
N LEU A 50 1.34 -1.97 -16.88
CA LEU A 50 0.71 -0.85 -17.59
C LEU A 50 0.76 0.44 -16.78
N ALA A 51 0.39 0.40 -15.49
CA ALA A 51 0.42 1.55 -14.60
C ALA A 51 1.85 2.11 -14.47
N LEU A 52 2.85 1.24 -14.32
CA LEU A 52 4.25 1.63 -14.27
C LEU A 52 4.71 2.22 -15.60
N ALA A 53 4.32 1.67 -16.74
CA ALA A 53 4.67 2.21 -18.05
C ALA A 53 4.10 3.63 -18.26
N ILE A 54 2.82 3.83 -17.92
CA ILE A 54 2.17 5.15 -17.98
C ILE A 54 2.86 6.14 -17.04
N PHE A 55 3.15 5.72 -15.80
CA PHE A 55 3.89 6.54 -14.84
C PHE A 55 5.27 6.93 -15.36
N HIS A 56 6.04 5.97 -15.90
CA HIS A 56 7.37 6.23 -16.46
C HIS A 56 7.30 7.19 -17.65
N TYR A 57 6.33 7.03 -18.54
CA TYR A 57 6.13 7.93 -19.67
C TYR A 57 5.81 9.36 -19.20
N ALA A 58 4.84 9.52 -18.30
CA ALA A 58 4.47 10.83 -17.75
C ALA A 58 5.65 11.49 -17.01
N PHE A 59 6.42 10.69 -16.26
CA PHE A 59 7.62 11.15 -15.57
C PHE A 59 8.72 11.59 -16.55
N TYR A 60 8.97 10.80 -17.61
CA TYR A 60 9.95 11.12 -18.64
C TYR A 60 9.63 12.44 -19.36
N VAL A 61 8.37 12.64 -19.77
CA VAL A 61 7.93 13.89 -20.39
C VAL A 61 8.19 15.07 -19.45
N ARG A 62 7.84 14.95 -18.17
CA ARG A 62 8.08 16.03 -17.20
C ARG A 62 9.56 16.30 -16.95
N LEU A 63 10.40 15.25 -16.91
CA LEU A 63 11.85 15.41 -16.77
C LEU A 63 12.47 16.08 -18.00
N SER A 64 11.93 15.81 -19.19
CA SER A 64 12.42 16.44 -20.41
C SER A 64 12.25 17.96 -20.38
N ASP A 65 11.16 18.46 -19.78
CA ASP A 65 10.94 19.90 -19.58
C ASP A 65 12.00 20.53 -18.66
N TRP A 66 12.53 19.76 -17.70
CA TRP A 66 13.53 20.25 -16.74
C TRP A 66 14.93 20.40 -17.34
N SER A 67 15.17 19.84 -18.53
CA SER A 67 16.41 20.03 -19.27
C SER A 67 16.60 21.46 -19.79
N GLN A 68 15.56 22.31 -19.72
CA GLN A 68 15.59 23.72 -20.11
C GLN A 68 16.14 24.66 -19.01
N GLY A 69 16.45 24.12 -17.81
CA GLY A 69 17.03 24.91 -16.73
C GLY A 69 18.46 25.35 -17.01
N LYS A 70 18.85 26.53 -16.50
CA LYS A 70 20.22 27.08 -16.63
C LYS A 70 21.28 26.10 -16.12
N GLU A 71 22.46 26.18 -16.72
CA GLU A 71 23.65 25.48 -16.22
C GLU A 71 23.95 25.98 -14.81
N ASP A 72 23.99 25.03 -13.88
CA ASP A 72 24.29 25.26 -12.47
C ASP A 72 25.27 24.17 -12.03
N ALA A 73 26.13 24.45 -11.06
CA ALA A 73 27.13 23.48 -10.59
C ALA A 73 26.44 22.38 -9.76
N ARG A 74 25.77 21.44 -10.43
CA ARG A 74 24.89 20.42 -9.83
C ARG A 74 25.62 19.39 -8.97
N PHE A 75 26.90 19.16 -9.26
CA PHE A 75 27.72 18.15 -8.60
C PHE A 75 28.73 18.72 -7.60
N ASP A 76 28.66 20.03 -7.31
CA ASP A 76 29.48 20.58 -6.24
C ASP A 76 28.93 20.12 -4.88
N ARG A 77 29.81 19.59 -4.02
CA ARG A 77 29.52 19.01 -2.69
C ARG A 77 28.36 18.00 -2.68
N PRO A 78 28.47 16.88 -3.43
CA PRO A 78 27.36 15.96 -3.63
C PRO A 78 26.85 15.36 -2.32
N TRP A 79 27.75 15.10 -1.36
CA TRP A 79 27.38 14.52 -0.07
C TRP A 79 26.58 15.48 0.82
N GLU A 80 27.00 16.74 0.93
CA GLU A 80 26.28 17.77 1.69
C GLU A 80 24.88 18.00 1.11
N ARG A 81 24.77 18.01 -0.22
CA ARG A 81 23.49 18.20 -0.93
C ARG A 81 22.58 16.98 -0.79
N LEU A 82 23.12 15.77 -0.90
CA LEU A 82 22.35 14.55 -0.69
C LEU A 82 21.80 14.50 0.74
N TRP A 83 22.64 14.76 1.74
CA TRP A 83 22.20 14.78 3.14
C TRP A 83 21.16 15.88 3.39
N GLY A 84 21.38 17.08 2.85
CA GLY A 84 20.40 18.16 2.90
C GLY A 84 19.06 17.78 2.24
N ALA A 85 19.11 17.15 1.06
CA ALA A 85 17.90 16.69 0.36
C ALA A 85 17.16 15.59 1.13
N LEU A 86 17.88 14.63 1.72
CA LEU A 86 17.31 13.58 2.56
C LEU A 86 16.66 14.17 3.82
N LEU A 87 17.33 15.10 4.51
CA LEU A 87 16.76 15.76 5.69
C LEU A 87 15.52 16.60 5.34
N ILE A 88 15.53 17.31 4.20
CA ILE A 88 14.38 18.08 3.75
C ILE A 88 13.23 17.16 3.36
N SER A 89 13.52 16.08 2.62
CA SER A 89 12.50 15.18 2.05
C SER A 89 12.01 14.16 3.05
N LEU A 90 12.89 13.33 3.63
CA LEU A 90 12.48 12.35 4.65
C LEU A 90 12.11 13.06 5.95
N GLY A 91 12.92 14.00 6.42
CA GLY A 91 12.65 14.73 7.66
C GLY A 91 11.50 15.73 7.56
N GLN A 92 10.92 15.96 6.38
CA GLN A 92 9.81 16.89 6.14
C GLN A 92 10.06 18.29 6.74
N GLN A 93 11.33 18.70 6.87
CA GLN A 93 11.74 19.86 7.67
C GLN A 93 11.03 21.15 7.23
N LYS A 94 10.94 21.39 5.92
CA LYS A 94 10.29 22.60 5.37
C LYS A 94 8.78 22.63 5.59
N VAL A 95 8.15 21.46 5.71
CA VAL A 95 6.72 21.31 5.94
C VAL A 95 6.40 21.50 7.42
N LEU A 96 7.21 20.91 8.30
CA LEU A 96 7.05 21.02 9.75
C LEU A 96 7.37 22.43 10.28
N GLN A 97 8.30 23.16 9.65
CA GLN A 97 8.59 24.56 9.97
C GLN A 97 7.40 25.51 9.76
N ARG A 98 6.39 25.11 8.99
CA ARG A 98 5.19 25.92 8.73
C ARG A 98 4.04 25.64 9.69
N VAL A 99 4.22 24.72 10.65
CA VAL A 99 3.22 24.42 11.68
C VAL A 99 3.10 25.62 12.61
N LYS A 100 1.90 26.20 12.68
CA LYS A 100 1.54 27.27 13.60
C LYS A 100 0.37 26.82 14.46
N TYR A 101 0.20 27.42 15.63
CA TYR A 101 -0.98 27.14 16.46
C TYR A 101 -2.26 27.43 15.67
N GLY A 102 -3.16 26.45 15.58
CA GLY A 102 -4.36 26.51 14.72
C GLY A 102 -4.16 26.04 13.27
N ASP A 103 -2.95 25.69 12.84
CA ASP A 103 -2.67 25.14 11.51
C ASP A 103 -1.74 23.92 11.53
N TYR A 104 -2.34 22.75 11.65
CA TYR A 104 -1.66 21.46 11.72
C TYR A 104 -1.47 20.77 10.37
N ALA A 105 -1.61 21.50 9.26
CA ALA A 105 -1.46 20.92 7.92
C ALA A 105 -0.07 20.33 7.66
N GLY A 106 0.98 20.90 8.28
CA GLY A 106 2.33 20.38 8.18
C GLY A 106 2.48 19.02 8.87
N ILE A 107 1.86 18.84 10.04
CA ILE A 107 1.83 17.55 10.74
C ILE A 107 1.07 16.53 9.90
N GLY A 108 -0.10 16.89 9.37
CA GLY A 108 -0.88 16.01 8.50
C GLY A 108 -0.10 15.53 7.27
N HIS A 109 0.66 16.41 6.60
CA HIS A 109 1.50 16.01 5.47
C HIS A 109 2.62 15.06 5.91
N ALA A 110 3.30 15.34 7.03
CA ALA A 110 4.34 14.44 7.54
C ALA A 110 3.77 13.07 7.89
N THR A 111 2.60 13.01 8.53
CA THR A 111 1.91 11.75 8.84
C THR A 111 1.55 10.98 7.58
N ILE A 112 0.97 11.64 6.57
CA ILE A 112 0.64 10.99 5.28
C ILE A 112 1.90 10.48 4.59
N PHE A 113 2.98 11.28 4.56
CA PHE A 113 4.24 10.91 3.93
C PHE A 113 4.87 9.66 4.55
N TRP A 114 5.07 9.68 5.87
CA TRP A 114 5.64 8.53 6.59
C TRP A 114 4.73 7.32 6.56
N GLY A 115 3.42 7.54 6.66
CA GLY A 115 2.44 6.48 6.53
C GLY A 115 2.52 5.80 5.17
N PHE A 116 2.58 6.58 4.10
CA PHE A 116 2.73 6.06 2.74
C PHE A 116 4.05 5.29 2.56
N LEU A 117 5.18 5.79 3.08
CA LEU A 117 6.47 5.07 3.03
C LEU A 117 6.40 3.71 3.74
N THR A 118 5.74 3.65 4.89
CA THR A 118 5.53 2.39 5.62
C THR A 118 4.71 1.40 4.79
N PHE A 119 3.60 1.83 4.17
CA PHE A 119 2.80 0.97 3.29
C PHE A 119 3.57 0.50 2.06
N MET A 120 4.32 1.41 1.42
CA MET A 120 5.18 1.08 0.30
C MET A 120 6.20 -0.01 0.67
N LEU A 121 6.86 0.14 1.82
CA LEU A 121 7.81 -0.85 2.33
C LEU A 121 7.14 -2.20 2.59
N SER A 122 5.93 -2.21 3.17
CA SER A 122 5.14 -3.43 3.38
C SER A 122 4.89 -4.16 2.07
N TYR A 123 4.40 -3.47 1.03
CA TYR A 123 4.16 -4.09 -0.27
C TYR A 123 5.45 -4.61 -0.92
N VAL A 124 6.56 -3.86 -0.85
CA VAL A 124 7.85 -4.32 -1.36
C VAL A 124 8.26 -5.64 -0.70
N ILE A 125 8.22 -5.73 0.63
CA ILE A 125 8.67 -6.92 1.37
C ILE A 125 7.70 -8.09 1.18
N PHE A 126 6.41 -7.89 1.46
CA PHE A 126 5.44 -8.98 1.56
C PHE A 126 4.78 -9.38 0.25
N ILE A 127 4.84 -8.51 -0.78
CA ILE A 127 4.36 -8.84 -2.12
C ILE A 127 5.53 -9.14 -3.04
N PHE A 128 6.40 -8.17 -3.29
CA PHE A 128 7.43 -8.31 -4.34
C PHE A 128 8.55 -9.25 -3.93
N VAL A 129 9.22 -8.97 -2.81
CA VAL A 129 10.35 -9.79 -2.35
C VAL A 129 9.89 -11.19 -1.98
N ALA A 130 8.75 -11.33 -1.29
CA ALA A 130 8.15 -12.63 -0.98
C ALA A 130 7.82 -13.46 -2.23
N SER A 131 7.49 -12.82 -3.35
CA SER A 131 7.18 -13.53 -4.62
C SER A 131 8.43 -14.10 -5.29
N VAL A 132 9.59 -13.46 -5.10
CA VAL A 132 10.88 -13.93 -5.65
C VAL A 132 11.54 -14.92 -4.70
N ASN A 133 11.53 -14.62 -3.40
CA ASN A 133 12.11 -15.45 -2.35
C ASN A 133 11.14 -15.56 -1.17
N SER A 134 10.44 -16.69 -1.09
CA SER A 134 9.46 -16.92 -0.01
C SER A 134 10.07 -16.97 1.39
N GLY A 135 11.37 -17.25 1.52
CA GLY A 135 12.05 -17.33 2.81
C GLY A 135 12.59 -15.99 3.32
N PHE A 136 12.71 -14.97 2.47
CA PHE A 136 13.24 -13.67 2.88
C PHE A 136 12.37 -12.94 3.92
N PRO A 137 11.03 -12.85 3.76
CA PRO A 137 10.20 -12.21 4.77
C PRO A 137 10.24 -12.92 6.13
N GLU A 138 10.33 -14.25 6.14
CA GLU A 138 10.42 -15.06 7.37
C GLU A 138 11.77 -14.86 8.08
N TRP A 139 12.85 -14.69 7.31
CA TRP A 139 14.15 -14.32 7.85
C TRP A 139 14.19 -12.88 8.38
N LEU A 140 13.56 -11.94 7.67
CA LEU A 140 13.56 -10.52 8.04
C LEU A 140 12.65 -10.21 9.22
N LEU A 141 11.45 -10.83 9.26
CA LEU A 141 10.43 -10.63 10.27
C LEU A 141 9.92 -11.99 10.76
N PRO A 142 10.29 -12.42 11.98
CA PRO A 142 9.70 -13.58 12.63
C PRO A 142 8.18 -13.44 12.75
N GLU A 143 7.46 -14.52 13.07
CA GLU A 143 5.99 -14.51 13.21
C GLU A 143 5.50 -13.39 14.14
N THR A 144 6.14 -13.19 15.30
CA THR A 144 5.83 -12.08 16.22
C THR A 144 6.03 -10.72 15.57
N GLY A 145 7.05 -10.57 14.72
CA GLY A 145 7.33 -9.35 13.97
C GLY A 145 6.24 -9.06 12.93
N VAL A 146 5.82 -10.08 12.18
CA VAL A 146 4.70 -9.97 11.23
C VAL A 146 3.40 -9.59 11.94
N MET A 147 3.13 -10.17 13.10
CA MET A 147 1.97 -9.84 13.93
C MET A 147 1.99 -8.37 14.36
N VAL A 148 3.07 -7.91 14.99
CA VAL A 148 3.19 -6.51 15.45
C VAL A 148 3.11 -5.54 14.28
N TYR A 149 3.77 -5.87 13.17
CA TYR A 149 3.74 -5.03 11.98
C TYR A 149 2.35 -4.95 11.34
N SER A 150 1.60 -6.06 11.31
CA SER A 150 0.22 -6.09 10.79
C SER A 150 -0.72 -5.26 11.66
N ARG A 151 -0.62 -5.37 13.00
CA ARG A 151 -1.35 -4.49 13.93
C ARG A 151 -1.02 -3.02 13.70
N TYR A 152 0.26 -2.71 13.53
CA TYR A 152 0.72 -1.35 13.27
C TYR A 152 0.15 -0.79 11.97
N LEU A 153 0.19 -1.56 10.88
CA LEU A 153 -0.40 -1.15 9.59
C LEU A 153 -1.91 -0.95 9.67
N ASP A 154 -2.61 -1.79 10.42
CA ASP A 154 -4.06 -1.69 10.61
C ASP A 154 -4.46 -0.39 11.33
N VAL A 155 -3.78 -0.08 12.43
CA VAL A 155 -3.97 1.19 13.15
C VAL A 155 -3.56 2.39 12.30
N LEU A 156 -2.42 2.29 11.61
CA LEU A 156 -1.91 3.34 10.74
C LEU A 156 -2.88 3.63 9.59
N ALA A 157 -3.52 2.61 9.00
CA ALA A 157 -4.53 2.79 7.96
C ALA A 157 -5.70 3.64 8.46
N ALA A 158 -6.22 3.36 9.66
CA ALA A 158 -7.31 4.13 10.24
C ALA A 158 -6.90 5.56 10.60
N VAL A 159 -5.71 5.75 11.18
CA VAL A 159 -5.17 7.09 11.45
C VAL A 159 -5.04 7.89 10.16
N LEU A 160 -4.49 7.29 9.09
CA LEU A 160 -4.37 7.95 7.80
C LEU A 160 -5.72 8.27 7.17
N ALA A 161 -6.71 7.37 7.29
CA ALA A 161 -8.07 7.64 6.84
C ALA A 161 -8.64 8.88 7.55
N VAL A 162 -8.52 8.98 8.87
CA VAL A 162 -8.96 10.16 9.64
C VAL A 162 -8.21 11.43 9.20
N VAL A 163 -6.89 11.37 9.05
CA VAL A 163 -6.07 12.50 8.60
C VAL A 163 -6.46 12.96 7.20
N LEU A 164 -6.77 12.04 6.29
CA LEU A 164 -7.22 12.35 4.93
C LEU A 164 -8.63 12.95 4.90
N VAL A 165 -9.56 12.45 5.72
CA VAL A 165 -10.89 13.08 5.88
C VAL A 165 -10.71 14.52 6.39
N TRP A 166 -9.89 14.71 7.43
CA TRP A 166 -9.60 16.04 7.95
C TRP A 166 -8.96 16.95 6.89
N ALA A 167 -7.99 16.44 6.13
CA ALA A 167 -7.34 17.18 5.05
C ALA A 167 -8.34 17.58 3.96
N PHE A 168 -9.29 16.70 3.63
CA PHE A 168 -10.37 16.96 2.70
C PHE A 168 -11.33 18.05 3.23
N VAL A 169 -11.86 17.88 4.43
CA VAL A 169 -12.78 18.85 5.06
C VAL A 169 -12.13 20.23 5.14
N ARG A 170 -10.87 20.30 5.60
CA ARG A 170 -10.13 21.56 5.70
C ARG A 170 -9.91 22.23 4.34
N ARG A 171 -9.72 21.44 3.27
CA ARG A 171 -9.39 21.97 1.93
C ARG A 171 -10.62 22.36 1.13
N TRP A 172 -11.73 21.65 1.25
CA TRP A 172 -12.92 21.87 0.42
C TRP A 172 -14.14 22.43 1.17
N VAL A 173 -14.24 22.24 2.50
CA VAL A 173 -15.40 22.72 3.29
C VAL A 173 -15.04 24.00 4.05
N LEU A 174 -13.96 23.99 4.84
CA LEU A 174 -13.61 25.11 5.73
C LEU A 174 -12.71 26.19 5.09
N THR A 175 -12.40 26.03 3.81
CA THR A 175 -11.45 26.79 2.97
C THR A 175 -10.87 28.08 3.61
N PRO A 176 -9.68 28.01 4.24
CA PRO A 176 -9.03 29.19 4.82
C PRO A 176 -8.68 30.23 3.75
N ARG A 177 -8.79 31.52 4.08
CA ARG A 177 -8.59 32.69 3.16
C ARG A 177 -7.26 32.75 2.40
N ARG A 178 -6.25 31.94 2.76
CA ARG A 178 -4.98 31.78 2.03
C ARG A 178 -4.99 30.71 0.92
N LEU A 179 -6.05 29.90 0.87
CA LEU A 179 -6.25 28.79 -0.08
C LEU A 179 -7.37 29.13 -1.09
N SER A 180 -7.82 30.38 -1.12
CA SER A 180 -8.84 30.89 -2.05
C SER A 180 -8.29 31.28 -3.42
N TYR A 181 -6.98 31.15 -3.64
CA TYR A 181 -6.39 31.30 -4.98
C TYR A 181 -6.54 30.00 -5.76
N ASP A 182 -7.27 30.10 -6.87
CA ASP A 182 -7.75 29.04 -7.77
C ASP A 182 -6.67 28.04 -8.24
N LEU A 183 -5.39 28.42 -8.22
CA LEU A 183 -4.25 27.59 -8.65
C LEU A 183 -3.99 26.34 -7.80
N THR A 184 -4.48 26.26 -6.56
CA THR A 184 -4.27 25.08 -5.68
C THR A 184 -5.50 24.16 -5.60
N ARG A 185 -6.58 24.51 -6.31
CA ARG A 185 -7.83 23.75 -6.41
C ARG A 185 -7.86 22.88 -7.67
N HIS A 186 -6.70 22.38 -8.12
CA HIS A 186 -6.69 21.39 -9.19
C HIS A 186 -7.33 20.08 -8.70
N SER A 187 -8.26 19.55 -9.52
CA SER A 187 -8.91 18.25 -9.35
C SER A 187 -7.92 17.11 -9.10
N ASP A 188 -6.70 17.24 -9.61
CA ASP A 188 -5.63 16.26 -9.50
C ASP A 188 -5.29 15.93 -8.04
N ALA A 189 -5.31 16.93 -7.16
CA ALA A 189 -5.05 16.70 -5.75
C ALA A 189 -6.19 15.96 -5.04
N LEU A 190 -7.44 16.13 -5.51
CA LEU A 190 -8.59 15.36 -5.03
C LEU A 190 -8.48 13.90 -5.45
N ILE A 191 -8.07 13.64 -6.70
CA ILE A 191 -7.84 12.28 -7.20
C ILE A 191 -6.80 11.57 -6.33
N ILE A 192 -5.67 12.21 -6.04
CA ILE A 192 -4.62 11.61 -5.19
C ILE A 192 -5.16 11.30 -3.78
N VAL A 193 -5.88 12.24 -3.15
CA VAL A 193 -6.48 12.02 -1.81
C VAL A 193 -7.46 10.84 -1.83
N LEU A 194 -8.30 10.73 -2.86
CA LEU A 194 -9.24 9.62 -3.01
C LEU A 194 -8.52 8.28 -3.26
N LEU A 195 -7.45 8.26 -4.05
CA LEU A 195 -6.67 7.05 -4.29
C LEU A 195 -5.98 6.55 -3.01
N ILE A 196 -5.39 7.45 -2.22
CA ILE A 196 -4.79 7.09 -0.93
C ILE A 196 -5.88 6.66 0.06
N MET A 197 -7.02 7.35 0.11
CA MET A 197 -8.16 6.93 0.94
C MET A 197 -8.65 5.53 0.56
N GLY A 198 -8.81 5.27 -0.74
CA GLY A 198 -9.17 3.95 -1.28
C GLY A 198 -8.17 2.87 -0.86
N LEU A 199 -6.88 3.18 -0.87
CA LEU A 199 -5.83 2.28 -0.37
C LEU A 199 -6.01 1.94 1.13
N MET A 200 -6.31 2.94 1.96
CA MET A 200 -6.52 2.73 3.41
C MET A 200 -7.75 1.86 3.69
N ILE A 201 -8.87 2.18 3.03
CA ILE A 201 -10.10 1.40 3.14
C ILE A 201 -9.87 -0.02 2.64
N SER A 202 -9.22 -0.19 1.49
CA SER A 202 -8.92 -1.51 0.92
C SER A 202 -8.06 -2.35 1.86
N THR A 203 -7.12 -1.74 2.58
CA THR A 203 -6.30 -2.42 3.58
C THR A 203 -7.15 -2.96 4.73
N ILE A 204 -7.97 -2.10 5.33
CA ILE A 204 -8.83 -2.48 6.45
C ILE A 204 -9.82 -3.57 6.03
N LEU A 205 -10.45 -3.41 4.86
CA LEU A 205 -11.37 -4.41 4.31
C LEU A 205 -10.67 -5.74 4.00
N THR A 206 -9.43 -5.70 3.51
CA THR A 206 -8.64 -6.92 3.26
C THR A 206 -8.42 -7.69 4.55
N HIS A 207 -8.07 -7.01 5.64
CA HIS A 207 -7.94 -7.67 6.93
C HIS A 207 -9.29 -8.18 7.46
N ALA A 208 -10.36 -7.40 7.32
CA ALA A 208 -11.69 -7.79 7.77
C ALA A 208 -12.22 -9.03 7.05
N PHE A 209 -12.10 -9.08 5.72
CA PHE A 209 -12.51 -10.25 4.93
C PHE A 209 -11.64 -11.47 5.21
N TRP A 210 -10.33 -11.28 5.42
CA TRP A 210 -9.44 -12.38 5.79
C TRP A 210 -9.86 -13.03 7.12
N VAL A 211 -10.21 -12.22 8.12
CA VAL A 211 -10.73 -12.72 9.41
C VAL A 211 -12.11 -13.38 9.23
N ALA A 212 -13.01 -12.77 8.45
CA ALA A 212 -14.37 -13.29 8.25
C ALA A 212 -14.39 -14.66 7.53
N GLU A 213 -13.42 -14.92 6.65
CA GLU A 213 -13.23 -16.22 5.98
C GLU A 213 -12.69 -17.31 6.96
N GLY A 214 -12.33 -16.95 8.19
CA GLY A 214 -11.66 -17.85 9.13
C GLY A 214 -10.15 -17.93 8.90
N GLY A 215 -9.55 -16.92 8.28
CA GLY A 215 -8.10 -16.82 8.12
C GLY A 215 -7.40 -16.79 9.48
N HIS A 216 -6.42 -17.68 9.65
CA HIS A 216 -5.59 -17.76 10.86
C HIS A 216 -4.13 -17.48 10.49
N GLY A 217 -3.42 -16.77 11.37
CA GLY A 217 -2.02 -16.43 11.18
C GLY A 217 -1.63 -15.12 11.87
N PRO A 218 -0.33 -14.79 11.95
CA PRO A 218 0.16 -13.53 12.52
C PRO A 218 -0.47 -12.30 11.86
N GLU A 219 -0.74 -12.36 10.56
CA GLU A 219 -1.37 -11.28 9.78
C GLU A 219 -2.87 -11.10 10.02
N ALA A 220 -3.55 -12.14 10.52
CA ALA A 220 -4.95 -12.05 10.89
C ALA A 220 -5.13 -11.32 12.23
N ASP A 221 -4.05 -11.19 13.00
CA ASP A 221 -4.07 -10.60 14.33
C ASP A 221 -4.01 -9.08 14.32
N VAL A 222 -5.08 -8.48 13.80
CA VAL A 222 -5.29 -7.04 13.74
C VAL A 222 -6.46 -6.61 14.62
N TRP A 223 -6.61 -5.33 14.94
CA TRP A 223 -7.66 -4.89 15.87
C TRP A 223 -8.92 -4.45 15.13
N ILE A 224 -8.77 -3.55 14.17
CA ILE A 224 -9.89 -2.94 13.44
C ILE A 224 -10.45 -3.94 12.43
N GLY A 225 -9.58 -4.59 11.66
CA GLY A 225 -10.00 -5.65 10.74
C GLY A 225 -10.74 -6.78 11.47
N LYS A 226 -10.26 -7.24 12.63
CA LYS A 226 -10.96 -8.26 13.43
C LYS A 226 -12.31 -7.79 13.94
N ALA A 227 -12.40 -6.56 14.45
CA ALA A 227 -13.66 -6.01 14.93
C ALA A 227 -14.71 -5.98 13.81
N LEU A 228 -14.31 -5.59 12.58
CA LEU A 228 -15.21 -5.55 11.43
C LEU A 228 -15.54 -6.94 10.88
N GLY A 229 -14.57 -7.84 10.77
CA GLY A 229 -14.79 -9.21 10.28
C GLY A 229 -15.59 -10.07 11.26
N GLY A 230 -15.31 -9.97 12.56
CA GLY A 230 -16.04 -10.70 13.60
C GLY A 230 -17.51 -10.29 13.73
N CYS A 231 -17.85 -9.03 13.40
CA CYS A 231 -19.24 -8.57 13.37
C CYS A 231 -20.08 -9.28 12.28
N SER A 232 -19.47 -9.85 11.24
CA SER A 232 -20.17 -10.60 10.19
C SER A 232 -20.45 -12.06 10.54
N GLN A 233 -19.93 -12.57 11.67
CA GLN A 233 -20.12 -13.94 12.14
C GLN A 233 -21.14 -14.07 13.28
N ILE A 234 -21.85 -12.98 13.60
CA ILE A 234 -22.97 -12.93 14.57
C ILE A 234 -24.28 -12.90 13.78
#